data_AF-A0A5E6NAH8-F1
#
_entry.id   AF-A0A5E6NAH8-F1
#
_cell.length_a   1.000
_cell.length_b   1.000
_cell.length_c   1.000
_cell.angle_alpha   90.00
_cell.angle_beta   90.00
_cell.angle_gamma   90.00
#
_symmetry.space_group_name_H-M   'P 1'
#
loop_
_entity.id
_entity.type
_entity.pdbx_description
1 polymer ?
#
loop_
_entity_poly.entity_id
_entity_poly.type
_entity_poly.pdbx_seq_one_letter_code
_entity_poly.pdbx_strand_id
1 'polypeptide(L)' 'MKKAIQDYNQAIELNPKDFNAFNNRGTAYAKLKQFEKAIQDYNQAIELTQRMPVLLTTVVLFTKN' A
#
# COMPACT_ATOMS: atom_id res chain seq x y z
N MET A 1 -14.36 5.34 9.01
CA MET A 1 -13.49 4.50 8.16
C MET A 1 -13.83 4.64 6.67
N LYS A 2 -15.08 4.45 6.22
CA LYS A 2 -15.43 4.57 4.79
C LYS A 2 -15.12 5.95 4.15
N LYS A 3 -15.43 7.06 4.84
CA LYS A 3 -15.06 8.42 4.38
C LYS A 3 -13.54 8.60 4.25
N ALA A 4 -12.78 8.20 5.27
CA ALA A 4 -11.31 8.25 5.24
C ALA A 4 -10.71 7.46 4.05
N ILE A 5 -11.28 6.32 3.69
CA ILE A 5 -10.84 5.56 2.50
C ILE A 5 -11.03 6.39 1.22
N GLN A 6 -12.13 7.14 1.09
CA GLN A 6 -12.37 8.01 -0.06
C GLN A 6 -11.36 9.16 -0.10
N ASP A 7 -11.09 9.80 1.04
CA ASP A 7 -10.10 10.88 1.14
C ASP A 7 -8.69 10.37 0.74
N TYR A 8 -8.31 9.17 1.18
CA TYR A 8 -7.03 8.56 0.78
C TYR A 8 -7.01 8.12 -0.69
N ASN A 9 -8.14 7.70 -1.27
CA ASN A 9 -8.20 7.44 -2.71
C ASN A 9 -7.88 8.71 -3.50
N GLN A 10 -8.49 9.83 -3.15
CA GLN A 10 -8.20 11.11 -3.79
C GLN A 10 -6.74 11.54 -3.59
N ALA A 11 -6.19 11.35 -2.38
CA ALA A 11 -4.77 11.63 -2.13
C ALA A 11 -3.83 10.80 -3.02
N ILE A 12 -4.15 9.52 -3.23
CA ILE A 12 -3.39 8.61 -4.10
C ILE A 12 -3.54 8.98 -5.58
N GLU A 13 -4.74 9.39 -6.02
CA GLU A 13 -4.97 9.88 -7.38
C GLU A 13 -4.16 11.15 -7.66
N LEU A 14 -4.09 12.07 -6.69
CA LEU A 14 -3.31 13.30 -6.79
C LEU A 14 -1.80 13.06 -6.69
N ASN A 15 -1.38 12.14 -5.82
CA ASN A 15 0.02 11.75 -5.65
C ASN A 15 0.16 10.23 -5.48
N PRO A 16 0.40 9.50 -6.58
CA PRO A 16 0.57 8.04 -6.54
C PRO A 16 1.80 7.55 -5.78
N LYS A 17 2.69 8.46 -5.34
CA LYS A 17 3.89 8.14 -4.56
C LYS A 17 3.76 8.53 -3.09
N ASP A 18 2.57 8.89 -2.63
CA ASP A 18 2.31 9.20 -1.22
C ASP A 18 2.19 7.93 -0.39
N PHE A 19 3.31 7.49 0.17
CA PHE A 19 3.35 6.31 1.04
C PHE A 19 2.44 6.46 2.28
N ASN A 20 2.23 7.68 2.80
CA ASN A 20 1.38 7.91 3.97
C ASN A 20 -0.08 7.65 3.61
N ALA A 21 -0.52 8.04 2.42
CA ALA A 21 -1.89 7.81 1.95
C ALA A 21 -2.18 6.30 1.87
N PHE A 22 -1.27 5.51 1.32
CA PHE A 22 -1.38 4.05 1.30
C PHE A 22 -1.39 3.46 2.71
N ASN A 23 -0.43 3.81 3.58
CA ASN A 23 -0.38 3.29 4.95
C ASN A 23 -1.66 3.58 5.75
N ASN A 24 -2.19 4.80 5.62
CA ASN A 24 -3.38 5.20 6.35
C ASN A 24 -4.66 4.57 5.80
N ARG A 25 -4.74 4.35 4.47
CA ARG A 25 -5.83 3.60 3.84
C ARG A 25 -5.80 2.12 4.24
N GLY A 26 -4.62 1.52 4.32
CA GLY A 26 -4.43 0.17 4.84
C GLY A 26 -4.92 0.02 6.29
N THR A 27 -4.60 0.99 7.15
CA THR A 27 -5.12 1.04 8.54
C THR A 27 -6.65 1.12 8.58
N ALA A 28 -7.25 1.94 7.70
CA ALA A 28 -8.70 2.05 7.61
C ALA A 28 -9.37 0.74 7.16
N TYR A 29 -8.77 0.02 6.20
CA TYR A 29 -9.23 -1.30 5.78
C TYR A 29 -9.09 -2.36 6.88
N ALA A 30 -7.97 -2.37 7.62
CA ALA A 30 -7.76 -3.28 8.73
C ALA A 30 -8.81 -3.10 9.84
N LYS A 31 -9.15 -1.84 10.16
CA LYS A 31 -10.24 -1.53 11.13
C LYS A 31 -11.62 -1.99 10.66
N LEU A 32 -11.82 -2.13 9.34
CA LEU A 32 -13.03 -2.69 8.74
C LEU A 32 -12.94 -4.21 8.53
N LYS A 33 -11.88 -4.87 9.02
CA LYS A 33 -11.58 -6.30 8.81
C LYS A 33 -11.45 -6.70 7.34
N GLN A 34 -11.10 -5.75 6.46
CA GLN A 34 -10.79 -5.99 5.05
C GLN A 34 -9.28 -6.22 4.89
N PHE A 35 -8.80 -7.34 5.39
CA PHE A 35 -7.36 -7.56 5.61
C PHE A 35 -6.57 -7.66 4.30
N GLU A 36 -7.15 -8.25 3.25
CA GLU A 36 -6.49 -8.38 1.94
C GLU A 36 -6.17 -7.01 1.35
N LYS A 37 -7.12 -6.08 1.42
CA LYS A 37 -6.92 -4.69 0.94
C LYS A 37 -5.94 -3.93 1.83
N ALA A 38 -5.96 -4.17 3.14
CA ALA A 38 -5.01 -3.58 4.05
C ALA A 38 -3.56 -3.99 3.71
N ILE A 39 -3.35 -5.29 3.48
CA ILE A 39 -2.05 -5.85 3.10
C ILE A 39 -1.56 -5.25 1.77
N GLN A 40 -2.43 -5.13 0.77
CA GLN A 40 -2.08 -4.51 -0.51
C GLN A 40 -1.59 -3.06 -0.32
N ASP A 41 -2.31 -2.26 0.45
CA ASP A 41 -1.94 -0.87 0.72
C ASP A 41 -0.64 -0.76 1.52
N TYR A 42 -0.42 -1.62 2.51
CA TYR A 42 0.85 -1.64 3.26
C TYR A 42 2.03 -2.04 2.38
N ASN A 43 1.86 -3.03 1.49
CA ASN A 43 2.89 -3.42 0.55
C ASN A 43 3.26 -2.25 -0.36
N GLN A 44 2.26 -1.54 -0.90
CA GLN A 44 2.51 -0.38 -1.74
C GLN A 44 3.25 0.74 -0.97
N ALA A 45 2.90 0.98 0.29
CA ALA A 45 3.60 1.96 1.13
C ALA A 45 5.07 1.54 1.38
N ILE A 46 5.34 0.25 1.60
CA ILE A 46 6.69 -0.29 1.77
C ILE A 46 7.51 -0.11 0.48
N GLU A 47 6.94 -0.45 -0.68
CA GLU A 47 7.58 -0.27 -1.98
C GLU A 47 7.96 1.19 -2.26
N LEU A 48 7.12 2.14 -1.82
CA LEU A 48 7.35 3.58 -2.02
C LEU A 48 8.38 4.17 -1.04
N THR A 49 8.47 3.63 0.19
CA THR A 49 9.47 4.05 1.19
C THR A 49 10.84 3.42 0.97
N GLN A 50 10.89 2.20 0.45
CA GLN A 50 12.12 1.56 -0.01
C GLN A 50 12.54 2.13 -1.36
N ARG A 51 13.17 3.31 -1.37
CA ARG A 51 14.07 3.70 -2.48
C ARG A 51 15.33 2.81 -2.45
N MET A 52 15.20 1.51 -2.70
CA MET A 52 16.28 0.57 -3.03
C MET A 52 15.66 -0.80 -3.38
N PRO A 53 15.65 -1.22 -4.65
CA PRO A 53 15.00 -2.45 -5.07
C PRO A 53 15.92 -3.64 -4.78
N VAL A 54 16.01 -4.03 -3.51
CA VAL A 54 16.63 -5.30 -3.14
C VAL A 54 15.56 -6.36 -2.92
N LEU A 55 14.37 -5.99 -2.40
CA LEU A 55 13.32 -6.96 -2.07
C LEU A 55 12.45 -7.38 -3.27
N LEU A 56 12.12 -6.45 -4.18
CA LEU A 56 11.23 -6.74 -5.31
C LEU A 56 11.89 -7.59 -6.41
N THR A 57 13.20 -7.42 -6.65
CA THR A 57 13.92 -8.22 -7.66
C THR A 57 14.20 -9.64 -7.17
N THR A 58 14.47 -9.85 -5.89
CA THR A 58 14.74 -11.18 -5.36
C THR A 58 13.47 -12.01 -5.23
N VAL A 59 12.40 -11.50 -4.62
CA VAL A 59 11.19 -12.31 -4.36
C VAL A 59 10.44 -12.69 -5.66
N VAL A 60 10.43 -11.81 -6.68
CA VAL A 60 9.78 -12.11 -7.96
C VAL A 60 10.61 -13.06 -8.84
N LEU A 61 11.94 -13.10 -8.68
CA LEU A 61 12.80 -14.06 -9.39
C LEU A 61 12.68 -15.48 -8.80
N PHE A 62 12.54 -15.60 -7.47
CA PHE A 62 12.41 -16.91 -6.81
C PHE A 62 11.01 -17.53 -6.89
N THR A 63 9.98 -16.77 -7.27
CA THR A 63 8.60 -17.27 -7.37
C THR A 63 8.14 -17.56 -8.80
N LYS A 64 9.05 -17.44 -9.79
CA LYS A 64 8.76 -17.69 -11.21
C LYS A 64 9.56 -18.85 -11.85
N ASN A 65 10.16 -19.73 -11.05
CA ASN A 65 10.73 -21.01 -11.52
C ASN A 65 10.04 -22.20 -10.86
#